data_AF-A0A2V8SG19-F1
#
_entry.id   AF-A0A2V8SG19-F1
#
_cell.length_a   1.000
_cell.length_b   1.000
_cell.length_c   1.000
_cell.angle_alpha   90.00
_cell.angle_beta   90.00
_cell.angle_gamma   90.00
#
_symmetry.space_group_name_H-M   'P 1'
#
loop_
_entity.id
_entity.type
_entity.pdbx_description
1 polymer ?
#
loop_
_entity_poly.entity_id
_entity_poly.type
_entity_poly.pdbx_seq_one_letter_code
_entity_poly.pdbx_strand_id
1 'polypeptide(L)'
;MLLNLIGVAMLLPVSGFAQGQERVINKLSWRTEPIKILKLKTKGKPIELGKNFLEEDDWLKGLTVTVQNVSDKPIARIVLDLSFPRPEGTSETISTFSEKLVYGLDPSDAQDAGAQKQVLPGESVDVKLLEANLPFIKAALVELGYPEKITRARIMVEFVTFTDGTAWNGGDILYPDPTDPKRKFNPKVPLIRPIPPDRSALPSRPPLLLFQNASLQSTYAPAILNNENFPLWKFLLLQDPTLPCNTVFVTTQHLDCGTGGSGCTYSHNVFDDSIELLGLRDARKDLETVLCKKSDGTTCSPNLISNFKRSPSRRSDCRRWVRPAGLQHGQWSH
;
A
#
# COMPACT_ATOMS: atom_id res chain seq x y z
N MET A 1 6.84 59.45 -60.11
CA MET A 1 6.11 59.26 -58.85
C MET A 1 6.03 57.74 -58.62
N LEU A 2 7.07 57.15 -58.02
CA LEU A 2 7.14 55.70 -57.75
C LEU A 2 6.62 55.45 -56.33
N LEU A 3 5.55 54.68 -56.21
CA LEU A 3 4.97 54.25 -54.94
C LEU A 3 5.65 52.94 -54.50
N ASN A 4 6.39 52.98 -53.39
CA ASN A 4 6.95 51.80 -52.75
C ASN A 4 5.86 51.10 -51.91
N LEU A 5 5.50 49.88 -52.30
CA LEU A 5 4.56 49.02 -51.59
C LEU A 5 5.35 48.19 -50.56
N ILE A 6 5.34 48.63 -49.31
CA ILE A 6 5.96 47.91 -48.18
C ILE A 6 5.01 46.79 -47.78
N GLY A 7 5.32 45.56 -48.19
CA GLY A 7 4.64 44.35 -47.75
C GLY A 7 5.08 43.96 -46.34
N VAL A 8 4.25 44.24 -45.33
CA VAL A 8 4.44 43.77 -43.97
C VAL A 8 4.01 42.31 -43.90
N ALA A 9 4.98 41.39 -43.94
CA ALA A 9 4.75 39.98 -43.71
C ALA A 9 4.43 39.76 -42.21
N MET A 10 3.15 39.61 -41.87
CA MET A 10 2.74 39.18 -40.54
C MET A 10 3.11 37.70 -40.36
N LEU A 11 4.22 37.45 -39.66
CA LEU A 11 4.55 36.13 -39.11
C LEU A 11 3.57 35.84 -37.96
N LEU A 12 2.45 35.19 -38.29
CA LEU A 12 1.57 34.64 -37.27
C LEU A 12 2.32 33.51 -36.55
N PRO A 13 2.43 33.54 -35.21
CA PRO A 13 3.03 32.45 -34.48
C PRO A 13 2.20 31.19 -34.73
N VAL A 14 2.80 30.21 -35.41
CA VAL A 14 2.23 28.88 -35.54
C VAL A 14 2.22 28.31 -34.12
N SER A 15 1.08 28.44 -33.46
CA SER A 15 0.83 27.79 -32.19
C SER A 15 0.88 26.29 -32.49
N GLY A 16 1.99 25.65 -32.13
CA GLY A 16 2.09 24.20 -32.19
C GLY A 16 0.98 23.64 -31.32
N PHE A 17 -0.10 23.18 -31.95
CA PHE A 17 -1.14 22.46 -31.27
C PHE A 17 -0.51 21.15 -30.80
N ALA A 18 -0.14 21.10 -29.52
CA ALA A 18 0.13 19.83 -28.87
C ALA A 18 -1.07 18.92 -29.18
N GLN A 19 -0.82 17.84 -29.93
CA GLN A 19 -1.86 16.89 -30.28
C GLN A 19 -2.33 16.22 -28.99
N GLY A 20 -3.41 16.76 -28.41
CA GLY A 20 -4.07 16.18 -27.25
C GLY A 20 -4.45 14.73 -27.57
N GLN A 21 -4.17 13.82 -26.65
CA GLN A 21 -4.58 12.43 -26.81
C GLN A 21 -6.00 12.29 -26.26
N GLU A 22 -6.83 11.47 -26.92
CA GLU A 22 -8.16 11.15 -26.39
C GLU A 22 -8.04 10.34 -25.10
N ARG A 23 -8.73 10.80 -24.06
CA ARG A 23 -8.82 10.16 -22.75
C ARG A 23 -10.28 9.87 -22.41
N VAL A 24 -10.53 8.83 -21.62
CA VAL A 24 -11.87 8.50 -21.14
C VAL A 24 -11.84 8.01 -19.69
N ILE A 25 -12.82 8.47 -18.90
CA ILE A 25 -13.04 8.02 -17.53
C ILE A 25 -14.43 7.42 -17.46
N ASN A 26 -14.52 6.11 -17.25
CA ASN A 26 -15.78 5.40 -17.13
C ASN A 26 -16.21 5.32 -15.67
N LYS A 27 -17.51 5.37 -15.40
CA LYS A 27 -18.06 5.07 -14.07
C LYS A 27 -18.44 3.60 -13.99
N LEU A 28 -18.00 2.89 -12.95
CA LEU A 28 -18.61 1.63 -12.53
C LEU A 28 -19.60 1.95 -11.40
N SER A 29 -20.78 1.33 -11.44
CA SER A 29 -21.84 1.61 -10.47
C SER A 29 -22.38 0.35 -9.81
N TRP A 30 -22.67 0.46 -8.52
CA TRP A 30 -23.43 -0.53 -7.77
C TRP A 30 -24.92 -0.18 -7.74
N ARG A 31 -25.78 -1.17 -7.45
CA ARG A 31 -27.24 -0.96 -7.42
C ARG A 31 -27.71 -0.06 -6.27
N THR A 32 -26.95 -0.01 -5.17
CA THR A 32 -27.36 0.60 -3.89
C THR A 32 -26.35 1.63 -3.39
N GLU A 33 -25.71 2.40 -4.28
CA GLU A 33 -24.74 3.43 -3.88
C GLU A 33 -25.42 4.52 -3.03
N PRO A 34 -24.89 4.84 -1.83
CA PRO A 34 -25.43 5.93 -0.99
C PRO A 34 -25.01 7.32 -1.49
N ILE A 35 -24.21 7.38 -2.55
CA ILE A 35 -23.80 8.61 -3.21
C ILE A 35 -24.01 8.55 -4.71
N LYS A 36 -24.14 9.70 -5.34
CA LYS A 36 -24.21 9.86 -6.80
C LYS A 36 -23.08 10.74 -7.28
N ILE A 37 -22.29 10.26 -8.24
CA ILE A 37 -21.30 11.11 -8.93
C ILE A 37 -22.05 12.06 -9.87
N LEU A 38 -21.92 13.37 -9.65
CA LEU A 38 -22.60 14.41 -10.42
C LEU A 38 -21.72 14.99 -11.52
N LYS A 39 -20.47 15.32 -11.19
CA LYS A 39 -19.56 16.05 -12.08
C LYS A 39 -18.15 15.54 -11.90
N LEU A 40 -17.38 15.60 -12.98
CA LEU A 40 -15.97 15.31 -12.99
C LEU A 40 -15.23 16.50 -13.59
N LYS A 41 -14.09 16.86 -13.01
CA LYS A 41 -13.24 17.96 -13.50
C LYS A 41 -11.78 17.53 -13.52
N THR A 42 -11.04 18.02 -14.50
CA THR A 42 -9.57 17.97 -14.55
C THR A 42 -9.03 19.36 -14.83
N LYS A 43 -7.97 19.77 -14.13
CA LYS A 43 -7.40 21.14 -14.24
C LYS A 43 -8.48 22.25 -14.23
N GLY A 44 -9.54 22.07 -13.45
CA GLY A 44 -10.70 22.99 -13.36
C GLY A 44 -11.71 22.92 -14.50
N LYS A 45 -11.45 22.19 -15.59
CA LYS A 45 -12.37 22.02 -16.72
C LYS A 45 -13.33 20.84 -16.47
N PRO A 46 -14.65 21.02 -16.71
CA PRO A 46 -15.60 19.92 -16.60
C PRO A 46 -15.38 18.89 -17.71
N ILE A 47 -15.48 17.61 -17.35
CA ILE A 47 -15.45 16.47 -18.28
C ILE A 47 -16.66 15.57 -18.01
N GLU A 48 -17.12 14.88 -19.05
CA GLU A 48 -18.26 13.97 -18.98
C GLU A 48 -17.81 12.52 -18.81
N LEU A 49 -18.41 11.79 -17.87
CA LEU A 49 -18.14 10.37 -17.65
C LEU A 49 -18.52 9.55 -18.90
N GLY A 50 -17.64 8.63 -19.30
CA GLY A 50 -17.84 7.75 -20.45
C GLY A 50 -17.70 8.41 -21.82
N LYS A 51 -17.37 9.71 -21.88
CA LYS A 51 -17.06 10.41 -23.14
C LYS A 51 -15.57 10.66 -23.26
N ASN A 52 -15.08 10.62 -24.50
CA ASN A 52 -13.70 11.00 -24.80
C ASN A 52 -13.52 12.51 -24.61
N PHE A 53 -12.37 12.90 -24.08
CA PHE A 53 -11.95 14.30 -23.98
C PHE A 53 -10.48 14.44 -24.38
N LEU A 54 -10.11 15.62 -24.87
CA LEU A 54 -8.75 15.95 -25.28
C LEU A 54 -8.05 16.70 -24.15
N GLU A 55 -7.01 16.09 -23.59
CA GLU A 55 -6.16 16.72 -22.58
C GLU A 55 -4.71 16.23 -22.75
N GLU A 56 -3.79 16.93 -22.09
CA GLU A 56 -2.36 16.60 -22.07
C GLU A 56 -2.08 15.33 -21.23
N ASP A 57 -0.81 14.90 -21.20
CA ASP A 57 -0.38 13.72 -20.47
C ASP A 57 -0.64 13.81 -18.94
N ASP A 58 -0.72 15.03 -18.39
CA ASP A 58 -0.99 15.30 -16.97
C ASP A 58 -2.48 15.50 -16.63
N TRP A 59 -3.38 14.83 -17.35
CA TRP A 59 -4.84 15.00 -17.15
C TRP A 59 -5.33 14.54 -15.76
N LEU A 60 -4.55 13.78 -14.98
CA LEU A 60 -4.87 13.45 -13.59
C LEU A 60 -4.70 14.66 -12.64
N LYS A 61 -3.97 15.70 -13.05
CA LYS A 61 -3.73 16.88 -12.22
C LYS A 61 -5.02 17.65 -11.97
N GLY A 62 -5.31 17.91 -10.70
CA GLY A 62 -6.54 18.58 -10.29
C GLY A 62 -7.81 17.75 -10.53
N LEU A 63 -7.69 16.43 -10.69
CA LEU A 63 -8.85 15.54 -10.82
C LEU A 63 -9.76 15.70 -9.59
N THR A 64 -10.97 16.17 -9.83
CA THR A 64 -11.98 16.45 -8.81
C THR A 64 -13.30 15.81 -9.19
N VAL A 65 -13.89 15.08 -8.25
CA VAL A 65 -15.16 14.37 -8.40
C VAL A 65 -16.18 15.01 -7.47
N THR A 66 -17.20 15.64 -8.04
CA THR A 66 -18.33 16.14 -7.24
C THR A 66 -19.32 15.00 -7.02
N VAL A 67 -19.56 14.66 -5.76
CA VAL A 67 -20.49 13.60 -5.35
C VAL A 67 -21.61 14.19 -4.51
N GLN A 68 -22.81 13.62 -4.62
CA GLN A 68 -23.99 13.98 -3.82
C GLN A 68 -24.36 12.83 -2.89
N ASN A 69 -24.64 13.13 -1.62
CA ASN A 69 -25.26 12.17 -0.71
C ASN A 69 -26.73 11.95 -1.13
N VAL A 70 -27.06 10.75 -1.57
CA VAL A 70 -28.43 10.35 -1.94
C VAL A 70 -29.07 9.42 -0.91
N SER A 71 -28.36 9.14 0.19
CA SER A 71 -28.91 8.42 1.33
C SER A 71 -29.73 9.33 2.25
N ASP A 72 -30.44 8.73 3.18
CA ASP A 72 -31.16 9.38 4.28
C ASP A 72 -30.27 9.64 5.51
N LYS A 73 -28.99 9.26 5.46
CA LYS A 73 -28.04 9.39 6.57
C LYS A 73 -26.95 10.42 6.28
N PRO A 74 -26.47 11.18 7.28
CA PRO A 74 -25.27 11.98 7.13
C PRO A 74 -24.04 11.09 6.86
N ILE A 75 -23.19 11.50 5.92
CA ILE A 75 -21.97 10.79 5.55
C ILE A 75 -20.77 11.47 6.20
N ALA A 76 -19.96 10.70 6.91
CA ALA A 76 -18.69 11.14 7.47
C ALA A 76 -17.54 10.96 6.48
N ARG A 77 -17.50 9.84 5.76
CA ARG A 77 -16.37 9.48 4.89
C ARG A 77 -16.81 8.94 3.55
N ILE A 78 -16.11 9.33 2.49
CA ILE A 78 -16.28 8.81 1.13
C ILE A 78 -14.93 8.36 0.61
N VAL A 79 -14.88 7.14 0.07
CA VAL A 79 -13.71 6.58 -0.62
C VAL A 79 -14.14 6.17 -2.03
N LEU A 80 -13.55 6.83 -3.02
CA LEU A 80 -13.70 6.46 -4.43
C LEU A 80 -12.43 5.73 -4.88
N ASP A 81 -12.59 4.68 -5.67
CA ASP A 81 -11.49 3.95 -6.28
C ASP A 81 -11.34 4.39 -7.74
N LEU A 82 -10.16 4.92 -8.07
CA LEU A 82 -9.74 5.26 -9.42
C LEU A 82 -8.83 4.14 -9.95
N SER A 83 -9.37 3.25 -10.75
CA SER A 83 -8.65 2.10 -11.31
C SER A 83 -8.24 2.33 -12.76
N PHE A 84 -7.11 1.73 -13.15
CA PHE A 84 -6.55 1.84 -14.48
C PHE A 84 -6.64 0.50 -15.19
N PRO A 85 -7.59 0.33 -16.15
CA PRO A 85 -7.75 -0.93 -16.86
C PRO A 85 -6.46 -1.36 -17.54
N ARG A 86 -6.11 -2.63 -17.41
CA ARG A 86 -4.90 -3.17 -18.04
C ARG A 86 -4.99 -3.09 -19.56
N PRO A 87 -3.86 -2.90 -20.26
CA PRO A 87 -3.79 -3.09 -21.70
C PRO A 87 -4.27 -4.48 -22.11
N GLU A 88 -4.79 -4.58 -23.34
CA GLU A 88 -5.15 -5.89 -23.91
C GLU A 88 -3.89 -6.76 -24.03
N GLY A 89 -4.01 -8.04 -23.65
CA GLY A 89 -2.89 -9.00 -23.68
C GLY A 89 -2.05 -9.09 -22.40
N THR A 90 -2.30 -8.27 -21.38
CA THR A 90 -1.61 -8.39 -20.07
C THR A 90 -2.05 -9.64 -19.29
N SER A 91 -1.10 -10.42 -18.77
CA SER A 91 -1.35 -11.65 -17.96
C SER A 91 -2.27 -11.38 -16.77
N GLU A 92 -3.34 -12.18 -16.59
CA GLU A 92 -4.28 -12.12 -15.45
C GLU A 92 -3.65 -12.15 -14.06
N THR A 93 -2.41 -12.63 -13.95
CA THR A 93 -1.66 -12.63 -12.69
C THR A 93 -1.26 -11.25 -12.20
N ILE A 94 -1.28 -10.22 -13.06
CA ILE A 94 -0.93 -8.84 -12.71
C ILE A 94 -2.19 -8.10 -12.25
N SER A 95 -2.22 -7.65 -11.00
CA SER A 95 -3.34 -6.89 -10.45
C SER A 95 -3.56 -5.55 -11.17
N THR A 96 -4.83 -5.13 -11.26
CA THR A 96 -5.19 -3.80 -11.75
C THR A 96 -4.67 -2.76 -10.75
N PHE A 97 -3.94 -1.74 -11.22
CA PHE A 97 -3.55 -0.63 -10.37
C PHE A 97 -4.76 0.25 -10.06
N SER A 98 -4.91 0.67 -8.80
CA SER A 98 -5.93 1.61 -8.39
C SER A 98 -5.45 2.56 -7.30
N GLU A 99 -6.02 3.76 -7.28
CA GLU A 99 -5.72 4.84 -6.35
C GLU A 99 -6.99 5.32 -5.66
N LYS A 100 -6.90 5.64 -4.36
CA LYS A 100 -8.05 6.06 -3.57
C LYS A 100 -8.19 7.59 -3.53
N LEU A 101 -9.36 8.10 -3.86
CA LEU A 101 -9.75 9.48 -3.58
C LEU A 101 -10.58 9.48 -2.31
N VAL A 102 -10.09 10.17 -1.27
CA VAL A 102 -10.70 10.15 0.06
C VAL A 102 -11.24 11.52 0.42
N TYR A 103 -12.49 11.56 0.85
CA TYR A 103 -13.08 12.70 1.55
C TYR A 103 -13.39 12.27 2.98
N GLY A 104 -12.93 13.07 3.93
CA GLY A 104 -13.19 12.84 5.33
C GLY A 104 -12.39 11.73 5.99
N LEU A 105 -12.84 11.35 7.18
CA LEU A 105 -12.21 10.48 8.16
C LEU A 105 -13.27 9.53 8.72
N ASP A 106 -12.82 8.37 9.20
CA ASP A 106 -13.75 7.41 9.78
C ASP A 106 -14.17 7.90 11.18
N PRO A 107 -15.47 7.93 11.51
CA PRO A 107 -15.92 8.30 12.86
C PRO A 107 -15.38 7.37 13.96
N SER A 108 -14.86 6.18 13.61
CA SER A 108 -14.15 5.33 14.58
C SER A 108 -12.77 5.86 15.00
N ASP A 109 -12.24 6.87 14.31
CA ASP A 109 -10.99 7.53 14.67
C ASP A 109 -11.27 8.67 15.66
N ALA A 110 -11.16 8.36 16.95
CA ALA A 110 -11.60 9.21 18.07
C ALA A 110 -10.96 10.60 18.12
N GLN A 111 -9.80 10.81 17.49
CA GLN A 111 -9.09 12.09 17.54
C GLN A 111 -9.79 13.18 16.71
N ASP A 112 -10.55 12.80 15.68
CA ASP A 112 -11.01 13.76 14.66
C ASP A 112 -12.53 13.79 14.44
N ALA A 113 -13.29 12.96 15.16
CA ALA A 113 -14.73 12.76 14.95
C ALA A 113 -15.58 14.06 15.04
N GLY A 114 -15.11 15.08 15.76
CA GLY A 114 -15.82 16.36 15.93
C GLY A 114 -15.41 17.48 14.97
N ALA A 115 -14.25 17.37 14.32
CA ALA A 115 -13.67 18.48 13.54
C ALA A 115 -14.10 18.45 12.06
N GLN A 116 -14.58 17.31 11.58
CA GLN A 116 -14.78 17.11 10.16
C GLN A 116 -16.21 17.46 9.72
N LYS A 117 -16.31 18.17 8.58
CA LYS A 117 -17.60 18.43 7.94
C LYS A 117 -18.20 17.12 7.43
N GLN A 118 -19.41 16.82 7.89
CA GLN A 118 -20.27 15.76 7.36
C GLN A 118 -20.96 16.22 6.07
N VAL A 119 -21.35 15.27 5.22
CA VAL A 119 -22.17 15.51 4.02
C VAL A 119 -23.61 15.14 4.34
N LEU A 120 -24.48 16.14 4.48
CA LEU A 120 -25.90 15.91 4.79
C LEU A 120 -26.67 15.28 3.62
N PRO A 121 -27.82 14.63 3.85
CA PRO A 121 -28.69 14.16 2.78
C PRO A 121 -28.99 15.26 1.74
N GLY A 122 -28.76 14.95 0.47
CA GLY A 122 -28.91 15.88 -0.66
C GLY A 122 -27.74 16.84 -0.87
N GLU A 123 -26.82 16.99 0.09
CA GLU A 123 -25.63 17.83 -0.03
C GLU A 123 -24.63 17.22 -1.02
N SER A 124 -23.86 18.07 -1.68
CA SER A 124 -22.76 17.66 -2.57
C SER A 124 -21.41 18.12 -2.05
N VAL A 125 -20.37 17.33 -2.31
CA VAL A 125 -18.99 17.62 -1.93
C VAL A 125 -18.01 17.24 -3.04
N ASP A 126 -16.87 17.92 -3.07
CA ASP A 126 -15.78 17.63 -3.99
C ASP A 126 -14.76 16.68 -3.33
N VAL A 127 -14.57 15.51 -3.94
CA VAL A 127 -13.52 14.54 -3.59
C VAL A 127 -12.37 14.72 -4.58
N LYS A 128 -11.15 14.93 -4.09
CA LYS A 128 -9.99 15.31 -4.92
C LYS A 128 -8.92 14.23 -4.89
N LEU A 129 -8.28 14.02 -6.04
CA LEU A 129 -7.01 13.30 -6.09
C LEU A 129 -5.91 14.23 -5.56
N LEU A 130 -5.16 13.77 -4.56
CA LEU A 130 -4.06 14.55 -4.01
C LEU A 130 -2.92 14.64 -5.03
N GLU A 131 -2.46 15.87 -5.32
CA GLU A 131 -1.36 16.06 -6.28
C GLU A 131 -0.06 15.39 -5.82
N ALA A 132 0.14 15.27 -4.50
CA ALA A 132 1.26 14.56 -3.90
C ALA A 132 1.34 13.08 -4.31
N ASN A 133 0.21 12.46 -4.69
CA ASN A 133 0.16 11.06 -5.08
C ASN A 133 0.51 10.85 -6.58
N LEU A 134 0.49 11.90 -7.40
CA LEU A 134 0.71 11.78 -8.84
C LEU A 134 2.07 11.17 -9.23
N PRO A 135 3.21 11.51 -8.60
CA PRO A 135 4.48 10.87 -8.91
C PRO A 135 4.46 9.36 -8.61
N PHE A 136 3.81 8.96 -7.50
CA PHE A 136 3.71 7.56 -7.10
C PHE A 136 2.82 6.77 -8.06
N ILE A 137 1.67 7.32 -8.46
CA ILE A 137 0.77 6.72 -9.44
C ILE A 137 1.50 6.47 -10.76
N LYS A 138 2.23 7.48 -11.27
CA LYS A 138 2.99 7.34 -12.51
C LYS A 138 4.07 6.27 -12.41
N ALA A 139 4.85 6.28 -11.33
CA ALA A 139 5.91 5.29 -11.11
C ALA A 139 5.35 3.87 -11.03
N ALA A 140 4.26 3.67 -10.26
CA ALA A 140 3.62 2.37 -10.11
C ALA A 140 3.02 1.85 -11.43
N LEU A 141 2.41 2.72 -12.23
CA LEU A 141 1.88 2.34 -13.54
C LEU A 141 3.00 1.88 -14.48
N VAL A 142 4.13 2.60 -14.52
CA VAL A 142 5.31 2.20 -15.32
C VAL A 142 5.88 0.86 -14.84
N GLU A 143 6.03 0.68 -13.53
CA GLU A 143 6.52 -0.57 -12.92
C GLU A 143 5.63 -1.78 -13.26
N LEU A 144 4.31 -1.56 -13.30
CA LEU A 144 3.33 -2.59 -13.65
C LEU A 144 3.18 -2.80 -15.18
N GLY A 145 4.02 -2.14 -15.99
CA GLY A 145 4.03 -2.31 -17.45
C GLY A 145 2.90 -1.60 -18.18
N TYR A 146 2.27 -0.59 -17.58
CA TYR A 146 1.31 0.26 -18.27
C TYR A 146 2.04 1.19 -19.25
N PRO A 147 1.37 1.62 -20.34
CA PRO A 147 1.94 2.62 -21.24
C PRO A 147 2.17 3.93 -20.47
N GLU A 148 3.26 4.65 -20.80
CA GLU A 148 3.57 5.96 -20.20
C GLU A 148 2.38 6.94 -20.31
N LYS A 149 1.61 6.82 -21.41
CA LYS A 149 0.44 7.64 -21.68
C LYS A 149 -0.85 6.89 -21.36
N ILE A 150 -1.39 7.13 -20.18
CA ILE A 150 -2.61 6.51 -19.68
C ILE A 150 -3.85 7.13 -20.30
N THR A 151 -4.55 6.40 -21.18
CA THR A 151 -5.74 6.90 -21.90
C THR A 151 -7.07 6.58 -21.24
N ARG A 152 -7.10 5.59 -20.34
CA ARG A 152 -8.35 5.06 -19.78
C ARG A 152 -8.24 4.96 -18.27
N ALA A 153 -9.28 5.41 -17.58
CA ALA A 153 -9.48 5.12 -16.16
C ALA A 153 -10.93 4.75 -15.89
N ARG A 154 -11.16 4.13 -14.73
CA ARG A 154 -12.48 3.83 -14.20
C ARG A 154 -12.58 4.41 -12.81
N ILE A 155 -13.73 4.99 -12.49
CA ILE A 155 -14.04 5.45 -11.14
C ILE A 155 -15.22 4.67 -10.59
N MET A 156 -15.13 4.26 -9.33
CA MET A 156 -16.22 3.61 -8.61
C MET A 156 -16.30 4.06 -7.17
N VAL A 157 -17.47 3.90 -6.55
CA VAL A 157 -17.60 4.07 -5.10
C VAL A 157 -17.11 2.78 -4.45
N GLU A 158 -16.04 2.89 -3.67
CA GLU A 158 -15.47 1.74 -2.94
C GLU A 158 -16.15 1.62 -1.58
N PHE A 159 -16.15 2.71 -0.81
CA PHE A 159 -16.54 2.69 0.60
C PHE A 159 -17.17 4.01 1.02
N VAL A 160 -18.21 3.95 1.86
CA VAL A 160 -18.84 5.15 2.45
C VAL A 160 -19.12 4.87 3.93
N THR A 161 -18.62 5.72 4.83
CA THR A 161 -18.93 5.61 6.28
C THR A 161 -19.93 6.69 6.67
N PHE A 162 -21.03 6.29 7.30
CA PHE A 162 -22.03 7.19 7.89
C PHE A 162 -21.60 7.66 9.27
N THR A 163 -22.21 8.74 9.77
CA THR A 163 -21.85 9.31 11.09
C THR A 163 -22.20 8.41 12.27
N ASP A 164 -23.12 7.46 12.09
CA ASP A 164 -23.44 6.42 13.09
C ASP A 164 -22.41 5.27 13.14
N GLY A 165 -21.35 5.35 12.31
CA GLY A 165 -20.31 4.34 12.21
C GLY A 165 -20.67 3.12 11.35
N THR A 166 -21.90 3.02 10.85
CA THR A 166 -22.25 2.05 9.80
C THR A 166 -21.56 2.46 8.49
N ALA A 167 -21.30 1.48 7.63
CA ALA A 167 -20.63 1.72 6.37
C ALA A 167 -21.32 0.99 5.22
N TRP A 168 -21.24 1.53 4.03
CA TRP A 168 -21.58 0.86 2.80
C TRP A 168 -20.30 0.43 2.08
N ASN A 169 -20.25 -0.80 1.59
CA ASN A 169 -19.13 -1.33 0.82
C ASN A 169 -19.64 -2.34 -0.23
N GLY A 170 -19.40 -2.06 -1.51
CA GLY A 170 -19.69 -3.02 -2.60
C GLY A 170 -21.15 -3.49 -2.68
N GLY A 171 -22.10 -2.69 -2.22
CA GLY A 171 -23.53 -3.02 -2.19
C GLY A 171 -24.06 -3.54 -0.84
N ASP A 172 -23.18 -3.83 0.11
CA ASP A 172 -23.52 -4.29 1.45
C ASP A 172 -23.43 -3.18 2.49
N ILE A 173 -24.28 -3.27 3.53
CA ILE A 173 -24.17 -2.44 4.73
C ILE A 173 -23.40 -3.22 5.81
N LEU A 174 -22.33 -2.61 6.29
CA LEU A 174 -21.48 -3.09 7.36
C LEU A 174 -21.78 -2.32 8.65
N TYR A 175 -21.64 -2.99 9.77
CA TYR A 175 -21.88 -2.45 11.10
C TYR A 175 -20.56 -2.45 11.90
N PRO A 176 -20.34 -1.45 12.77
CA PRO A 176 -19.18 -1.44 13.65
C PRO A 176 -19.27 -2.59 14.66
N ASP A 177 -18.15 -3.27 14.91
CA ASP A 177 -18.04 -4.26 15.98
C ASP A 177 -18.19 -3.52 17.33
N PRO A 178 -19.12 -3.94 18.22
CA PRO A 178 -19.29 -3.30 19.54
C PRO A 178 -18.03 -3.32 20.41
N THR A 179 -17.12 -4.27 20.16
CA THR A 179 -15.85 -4.41 20.91
C THR A 179 -14.68 -3.70 20.22
N ASP A 180 -14.78 -3.43 18.92
CA ASP A 180 -13.77 -2.71 18.14
C ASP A 180 -14.46 -1.89 17.02
N PRO A 181 -14.81 -0.62 17.27
CA PRO A 181 -15.55 0.20 16.30
C PRO A 181 -14.85 0.40 14.94
N LYS A 182 -13.53 0.15 14.87
CA LYS A 182 -12.75 0.21 13.62
C LYS A 182 -13.02 -1.00 12.74
N ARG A 183 -13.34 -2.14 13.34
CA ARG A 183 -13.74 -3.35 12.63
C ARG A 183 -15.18 -3.22 12.17
N LYS A 184 -15.42 -3.37 10.88
CA LYS A 184 -16.77 -3.41 10.29
C LYS A 184 -17.09 -4.85 9.87
N PHE A 185 -18.32 -5.30 10.12
CA PHE A 185 -18.76 -6.64 9.73
C PHE A 185 -20.15 -6.60 9.08
N ASN A 186 -20.42 -7.56 8.19
CA ASN A 186 -21.73 -7.76 7.60
C ASN A 186 -22.47 -8.86 8.39
N PRO A 187 -23.56 -8.56 9.12
CA PRO A 187 -24.29 -9.56 9.90
C PRO A 187 -24.94 -10.65 9.02
N LYS A 188 -25.11 -10.41 7.71
CA LYS A 188 -25.64 -11.39 6.76
C LYS A 188 -24.59 -12.44 6.36
N VAL A 189 -23.31 -12.14 6.52
CA VAL A 189 -22.23 -13.08 6.25
C VAL A 189 -21.95 -13.82 7.57
N PRO A 190 -22.25 -15.12 7.68
CA PRO A 190 -21.95 -15.86 8.89
C PRO A 190 -20.46 -15.78 9.14
N LEU A 191 -20.07 -15.34 10.35
CA LEU A 191 -18.69 -15.38 10.78
C LEU A 191 -18.22 -16.83 10.67
N ILE A 192 -17.31 -17.09 9.75
CA ILE A 192 -16.54 -18.33 9.74
C ILE A 192 -15.76 -18.29 11.04
N ARG A 193 -16.30 -18.92 12.08
CA ARG A 193 -15.59 -19.06 13.35
C ARG A 193 -14.28 -19.75 12.99
N PRO A 194 -13.13 -19.25 13.48
CA PRO A 194 -11.88 -19.97 13.34
C PRO A 194 -12.17 -21.40 13.77
N ILE A 195 -12.00 -22.36 12.86
CA ILE A 195 -12.17 -23.77 13.21
C ILE A 195 -11.21 -23.95 14.38
N PRO A 196 -11.71 -24.25 15.60
CA PRO A 196 -10.83 -24.41 16.74
C PRO A 196 -9.77 -25.41 16.31
N PRO A 197 -8.47 -25.12 16.53
CA PRO A 197 -7.41 -26.01 16.10
C PRO A 197 -7.78 -27.40 16.58
N ASP A 198 -7.94 -28.32 15.63
CA ASP A 198 -8.49 -29.63 15.89
C ASP A 198 -7.62 -30.32 16.96
N ARG A 199 -8.08 -30.29 18.21
CA ARG A 199 -7.37 -30.88 19.34
C ARG A 199 -7.31 -32.41 19.23
N SER A 200 -8.04 -33.00 18.30
CA SER A 200 -8.02 -34.45 18.06
C SER A 200 -6.89 -34.90 17.12
N ALA A 201 -6.22 -33.97 16.42
CA ALA A 201 -4.97 -34.26 15.72
C ALA A 201 -3.75 -34.14 16.65
N LEU A 202 -3.77 -34.84 17.78
CA LEU A 202 -2.51 -35.24 18.42
C LEU A 202 -1.75 -36.07 17.37
N PRO A 203 -0.47 -35.77 17.07
CA PRO A 203 0.31 -36.61 16.19
C PRO A 203 0.36 -38.00 16.82
N SER A 204 -0.42 -38.93 16.27
CA SER A 204 -0.16 -40.35 16.49
C SER A 204 1.32 -40.53 16.14
N ARG A 205 2.08 -40.99 17.13
CA ARG A 205 3.52 -41.27 16.98
C ARG A 205 3.72 -41.94 15.63
N PRO A 206 4.54 -41.39 14.73
CA PRO A 206 4.89 -42.13 13.52
C PRO A 206 5.46 -43.47 13.99
N PRO A 207 5.00 -44.62 13.47
CA PRO A 207 5.70 -45.86 13.70
C PRO A 207 7.15 -45.66 13.24
N LEU A 208 8.10 -46.14 14.05
CA LEU A 208 9.52 -46.19 13.72
C LEU A 208 9.69 -46.97 12.41
N LEU A 209 9.69 -46.26 11.28
CA LEU A 209 10.08 -46.81 10.00
C LEU A 209 11.60 -46.68 9.89
N LEU A 210 12.26 -47.83 9.88
CA LEU A 210 13.65 -47.93 9.43
C LEU A 210 13.73 -47.37 8.00
N PHE A 211 14.53 -46.33 7.82
CA PHE A 211 14.93 -45.88 6.49
C PHE A 211 15.78 -46.96 5.83
N GLN A 212 15.22 -47.69 4.86
CA GLN A 212 16.03 -48.35 3.84
C GLN A 212 16.37 -47.34 2.75
N ASN A 213 17.66 -47.24 2.44
CA ASN A 213 18.21 -46.47 1.32
C ASN A 213 17.58 -46.93 0.01
N ALA A 214 16.68 -46.13 -0.55
CA ALA A 214 16.24 -46.24 -1.93
C ALA A 214 16.76 -45.03 -2.71
N SER A 215 17.77 -45.26 -3.55
CA SER A 215 18.19 -44.30 -4.57
C SER A 215 17.15 -44.29 -5.68
N LEU A 216 16.44 -43.18 -5.85
CA LEU A 216 15.61 -42.94 -7.04
C LEU A 216 16.39 -42.03 -8.00
N GLN A 217 16.83 -42.62 -9.11
CA GLN A 217 17.24 -41.87 -10.29
C GLN A 217 15.97 -41.35 -10.98
N SER A 218 15.83 -40.03 -11.03
CA SER A 218 14.81 -39.35 -11.83
C SER A 218 15.46 -38.86 -13.12
N THR A 219 15.13 -39.49 -14.24
CA THR A 219 15.53 -39.07 -15.58
C THR A 219 14.44 -38.23 -16.25
N TYR A 220 14.85 -37.08 -16.77
CA TYR A 220 14.18 -36.15 -17.70
C TYR A 220 13.13 -35.16 -17.16
N ALA A 221 13.54 -33.89 -17.03
CA ALA A 221 12.87 -32.72 -17.62
C ALA A 221 13.90 -31.56 -17.74
N PRO A 222 13.78 -30.67 -18.73
CA PRO A 222 14.92 -30.03 -19.39
C PRO A 222 15.49 -28.80 -18.68
N ALA A 223 16.69 -28.46 -19.14
CA ALA A 223 17.62 -27.45 -18.66
C ALA A 223 17.20 -26.00 -18.94
N ILE A 224 17.43 -25.15 -17.92
CA ILE A 224 18.12 -23.84 -17.94
C ILE A 224 17.46 -22.69 -18.73
N LEU A 225 17.09 -21.62 -18.01
CA LEU A 225 17.85 -20.35 -18.08
C LEU A 225 17.82 -19.62 -16.72
N ASN A 226 19.04 -19.34 -16.26
CA ASN A 226 19.40 -18.66 -15.03
C ASN A 226 19.28 -17.14 -15.20
N ASN A 227 18.94 -16.48 -14.09
CA ASN A 227 19.65 -15.32 -13.56
C ASN A 227 19.95 -14.15 -14.52
N GLU A 228 19.10 -13.12 -14.49
CA GLU A 228 19.58 -11.74 -14.61
C GLU A 228 19.00 -10.89 -13.48
N ASN A 229 19.86 -10.63 -12.49
CA ASN A 229 19.79 -9.44 -11.66
C ASN A 229 19.84 -8.22 -12.59
N PHE A 230 18.84 -7.34 -12.54
CA PHE A 230 18.98 -5.97 -13.04
C PHE A 230 18.75 -4.95 -11.93
N PRO A 231 19.52 -3.84 -11.92
CA PRO A 231 19.78 -3.08 -10.71
C PRO A 231 18.81 -1.89 -10.59
N LEU A 232 18.10 -1.82 -9.46
CA LEU A 232 17.14 -0.77 -9.07
C LEU A 232 17.77 0.58 -8.65
N TRP A 233 19.03 0.89 -9.00
CA TRP A 233 19.78 2.05 -8.44
C TRP A 233 20.06 3.22 -9.39
N LYS A 234 19.43 3.31 -10.56
CA LYS A 234 19.37 4.58 -11.30
C LYS A 234 17.98 5.16 -11.14
N PHE A 235 17.90 6.49 -10.95
CA PHE A 235 16.69 7.31 -10.69
C PHE A 235 16.44 7.68 -9.23
N LEU A 236 17.46 8.24 -8.57
CA LEU A 236 17.27 9.23 -7.51
C LEU A 236 17.78 10.59 -8.00
N LEU A 237 16.99 11.63 -7.75
CA LEU A 237 17.27 13.07 -7.52
C LEU A 237 15.91 13.78 -7.77
N LEU A 238 15.26 14.51 -6.87
CA LEU A 238 15.73 15.41 -5.81
C LEU A 238 15.04 15.11 -4.46
N GLN A 239 15.79 15.19 -3.35
CA GLN A 239 15.23 15.35 -2.01
C GLN A 239 15.65 16.71 -1.44
N ASP A 240 14.70 17.36 -0.78
CA ASP A 240 14.85 18.59 0.00
C ASP A 240 15.72 18.33 1.25
N PRO A 241 16.86 19.02 1.42
CA PRO A 241 17.79 18.81 2.53
C PRO A 241 17.31 19.35 3.89
N THR A 242 16.09 19.89 4.00
CA THR A 242 15.64 20.58 5.23
C THR A 242 14.83 19.73 6.21
N LEU A 243 14.54 18.46 5.93
CA LEU A 243 13.74 17.62 6.83
C LEU A 243 14.59 16.97 7.94
N PRO A 244 14.28 17.19 9.24
CA PRO A 244 15.05 16.63 10.35
C PRO A 244 14.78 15.13 10.55
N CYS A 245 15.86 14.34 10.65
CA CYS A 245 15.84 12.90 10.87
C CYS A 245 15.54 12.55 12.34
N ASN A 246 14.26 12.46 12.69
CA ASN A 246 13.83 12.10 14.04
C ASN A 246 12.92 10.87 13.92
N THR A 247 13.43 9.63 14.11
CA THR A 247 12.80 8.42 14.74
C THR A 247 13.05 7.02 14.12
N VAL A 248 13.36 6.08 15.05
CA VAL A 248 13.35 4.58 15.11
C VAL A 248 14.37 3.75 14.30
N PHE A 249 15.15 2.90 15.00
CA PHE A 249 16.09 1.92 14.44
C PHE A 249 15.66 0.50 14.83
N VAL A 250 15.27 -0.31 13.85
CA VAL A 250 14.99 -1.74 14.03
C VAL A 250 15.96 -2.54 13.15
N THR A 251 16.85 -3.30 13.76
CA THR A 251 17.81 -4.17 13.05
C THR A 251 17.25 -5.59 13.03
N THR A 252 16.97 -6.14 11.85
CA THR A 252 16.62 -7.57 11.74
C THR A 252 17.90 -8.37 11.55
N GLN A 253 18.18 -9.30 12.46
CA GLN A 253 19.36 -10.16 12.39
C GLN A 253 18.93 -11.62 12.29
N HIS A 254 19.71 -12.39 11.53
CA HIS A 254 19.57 -13.83 11.41
C HIS A 254 20.77 -14.47 12.09
N LEU A 255 20.54 -15.20 13.19
CA LEU A 255 21.60 -15.99 13.80
C LEU A 255 21.41 -17.47 13.44
N ASP A 256 22.53 -18.16 13.24
CA ASP A 256 22.56 -19.61 13.32
C ASP A 256 22.51 -20.01 14.81
N CYS A 257 21.40 -20.63 15.20
CA CYS A 257 21.06 -20.86 16.60
C CYS A 257 21.29 -22.34 17.00
N GLY A 258 21.93 -23.19 16.15
CA GLY A 258 22.22 -24.58 16.57
C GLY A 258 22.88 -25.53 15.55
N THR A 259 23.27 -26.72 16.03
CA THR A 259 23.80 -27.80 15.20
C THR A 259 22.67 -28.51 14.46
N GLY A 260 22.43 -28.14 13.20
CA GLY A 260 21.43 -28.81 12.35
C GLY A 260 20.89 -27.97 11.19
N GLY A 261 21.21 -26.68 11.13
CA GLY A 261 20.70 -25.76 10.10
C GLY A 261 19.50 -24.93 10.55
N SER A 262 19.00 -25.07 11.78
CA SER A 262 17.93 -24.20 12.29
C SER A 262 18.48 -22.81 12.66
N GLY A 263 18.15 -21.80 11.87
CA GLY A 263 18.34 -20.39 12.22
C GLY A 263 17.10 -19.76 12.83
N CYS A 264 17.32 -18.63 13.49
CA CYS A 264 16.26 -17.84 14.08
C CYS A 264 16.32 -16.40 13.55
N THR A 265 15.16 -15.86 13.16
CA THR A 265 15.02 -14.48 12.70
C THR A 265 14.47 -13.65 13.85
N TYR A 266 15.16 -12.58 14.23
CA TYR A 266 14.65 -11.66 15.23
C TYR A 266 14.83 -10.20 14.79
N SER A 267 13.97 -9.36 15.32
CA SER A 267 14.02 -7.91 15.27
C SER A 267 14.68 -7.40 16.54
N HIS A 268 15.66 -6.50 16.44
CA HIS A 268 16.34 -5.88 17.56
C HIS A 268 16.18 -4.37 17.50
N ASN A 269 15.60 -3.79 18.55
CA ASN A 269 15.51 -2.35 18.71
C ASN A 269 16.76 -1.87 19.46
N VAL A 270 17.62 -1.12 18.77
CA VAL A 270 18.91 -0.68 19.32
C VAL A 270 18.81 0.45 20.34
N PHE A 271 17.62 1.04 20.55
CA PHE A 271 17.44 2.10 21.54
C PHE A 271 17.05 1.58 22.92
N ASP A 272 16.23 0.53 22.98
CA ASP A 272 15.78 -0.08 24.23
C ASP A 272 16.34 -1.50 24.44
N ASP A 273 17.17 -1.96 23.50
CA ASP A 273 17.78 -3.28 23.45
C ASP A 273 16.77 -4.45 23.41
N SER A 274 15.50 -4.18 23.09
CA SER A 274 14.46 -5.19 23.02
C SER A 274 14.60 -6.07 21.77
N ILE A 275 14.35 -7.37 21.93
CA ILE A 275 14.46 -8.38 20.87
C ILE A 275 13.12 -9.08 20.70
N GLU A 276 12.62 -9.13 19.47
CA GLU A 276 11.38 -9.85 19.10
C GLU A 276 11.70 -10.97 18.11
N LEU A 277 11.39 -12.22 18.47
CA LEU A 277 11.58 -13.38 17.60
C LEU A 277 10.48 -13.42 16.53
N LEU A 278 10.85 -13.23 15.27
CA LEU A 278 9.93 -13.21 14.14
C LEU A 278 9.67 -14.60 13.56
N GLY A 279 10.54 -15.58 13.82
CA GLY A 279 10.30 -16.98 13.46
C GLY A 279 11.55 -17.85 13.42
N LEU A 280 11.33 -19.16 13.41
CA LEU A 280 12.36 -20.19 13.21
C LEU A 280 12.39 -20.59 11.73
N ARG A 281 13.57 -20.63 11.10
CA ARG A 281 13.76 -21.05 9.70
C ARG A 281 15.02 -21.88 9.53
N ASP A 282 15.08 -22.75 8.54
CA ASP A 282 16.31 -23.46 8.17
C ASP A 282 17.30 -22.44 7.54
N ALA A 283 18.32 -22.01 8.28
CA ALA A 283 19.34 -21.06 7.84
C ALA A 283 20.57 -21.81 7.32
N ARG A 284 20.64 -21.98 6.01
CA ARG A 284 21.88 -22.41 5.32
C ARG A 284 22.48 -21.35 4.40
N LYS A 285 22.12 -20.08 4.56
CA LYS A 285 22.76 -18.96 3.85
C LYS A 285 22.83 -17.74 4.76
N ASP A 286 24.05 -17.28 5.02
CA ASP A 286 24.33 -16.01 5.69
C ASP A 286 23.88 -14.85 4.79
N LEU A 287 22.90 -14.08 5.26
CA LEU A 287 22.58 -12.76 4.73
C LEU A 287 22.33 -11.84 5.92
N GLU A 288 23.37 -11.11 6.30
CA GLU A 288 23.26 -9.99 7.22
C GLU A 288 22.77 -8.78 6.41
N THR A 289 21.55 -8.31 6.69
CA THR A 289 21.00 -7.14 6.00
C THR A 289 20.62 -6.10 7.05
N VAL A 290 21.49 -5.10 7.24
CA VAL A 290 21.17 -3.93 8.07
C VAL A 290 20.51 -2.88 7.19
N LEU A 291 19.24 -2.56 7.47
CA LEU A 291 18.49 -1.54 6.73
C LEU A 291 18.04 -0.45 7.70
N CYS A 292 18.54 0.76 7.50
CA CYS A 292 18.02 1.94 8.18
C CYS A 292 16.66 2.30 7.56
N LYS A 293 15.60 2.32 8.38
CA LYS A 293 14.29 2.84 7.96
C LYS A 293 13.92 4.05 8.81
N LYS A 294 13.31 5.05 8.18
CA LYS A 294 12.65 6.15 8.90
C LYS A 294 11.33 5.65 9.50
N SER A 295 10.77 6.41 10.43
CA SER A 295 9.46 6.12 11.03
C SER A 295 8.29 6.06 10.05
N ASP A 296 8.46 6.60 8.83
CA ASP A 296 7.50 6.50 7.72
C ASP A 296 7.67 5.23 6.86
N GLY A 297 8.58 4.32 7.22
CA GLY A 297 8.82 3.06 6.52
C GLY A 297 9.78 3.15 5.33
N THR A 298 10.28 4.34 4.97
CA THR A 298 11.24 4.53 3.87
C THR A 298 12.67 4.15 4.29
N THR A 299 13.48 3.68 3.34
CA THR A 299 14.87 3.22 3.61
C THR A 299 15.85 4.39 3.43
N CYS A 300 16.77 4.61 4.36
CA CYS A 300 17.80 5.65 4.22
C CYS A 300 18.84 5.22 3.17
N SER A 301 19.23 6.14 2.27
CA SER A 301 20.22 5.94 1.20
C SER A 301 21.61 5.49 1.73
N PRO A 302 22.44 4.75 0.96
CA PRO A 302 23.53 3.95 1.49
C PRO A 302 24.81 4.77 1.60
N ASN A 303 24.98 5.49 2.71
CA ASN A 303 26.34 5.73 3.19
C ASN A 303 26.61 4.73 4.30
N LEU A 304 27.49 3.78 3.99
CA LEU A 304 28.03 2.79 4.91
C LEU A 304 28.52 3.48 6.19
N ILE A 305 27.80 3.32 7.30
CA ILE A 305 28.34 3.67 8.62
C ILE A 305 29.00 2.42 9.17
N SER A 306 30.31 2.36 8.98
CA SER A 306 31.33 1.56 9.68
C SER A 306 31.54 0.08 9.31
N ASN A 307 32.82 -0.28 9.27
CA ASN A 307 33.34 -1.64 9.33
C ASN A 307 33.38 -2.10 10.79
N PHE A 308 32.74 -3.23 11.12
CA PHE A 308 33.03 -3.94 12.36
C PHE A 308 33.90 -5.17 12.08
N LYS A 309 35.09 -5.19 12.69
CA LYS A 309 35.96 -6.38 12.73
C LYS A 309 35.26 -7.48 13.55
N ARG A 310 35.38 -8.73 13.07
CA ARG A 310 35.04 -9.94 13.83
C ARG A 310 35.66 -9.89 15.22
N SER A 311 34.81 -9.98 16.25
CA SER A 311 35.22 -10.42 17.58
C SER A 311 35.01 -11.94 17.69
N PRO A 312 35.98 -12.73 18.19
CA PRO A 312 35.80 -14.16 18.38
C PRO A 312 35.00 -14.42 19.66
N SER A 313 33.73 -14.80 19.56
CA SER A 313 32.94 -15.22 20.72
C SER A 313 33.11 -16.73 21.00
N ARG A 314 33.34 -17.07 22.28
CA ARG A 314 33.39 -18.43 22.82
C ARG A 314 31.98 -18.92 23.20
N ARG A 315 31.82 -20.24 23.13
CA ARG A 315 30.59 -21.07 23.26
C ARG A 315 29.71 -20.95 24.52
N SER A 316 29.93 -20.04 25.47
CA SER A 316 29.30 -20.18 26.82
C SER A 316 28.04 -19.36 27.12
N ASP A 317 27.64 -18.37 26.31
CA ASP A 317 26.68 -17.36 26.81
C ASP A 317 25.18 -17.63 26.52
N CYS A 318 24.82 -18.71 25.84
CA CYS A 318 23.40 -18.99 25.52
C CYS A 318 22.60 -19.77 26.60
N ARG A 319 23.14 -20.04 27.80
CA ARG A 319 22.41 -20.84 28.82
C ARG A 319 21.86 -20.08 30.03
N ARG A 320 21.93 -18.74 30.09
CA ARG A 320 21.60 -18.00 31.32
C ARG A 320 20.33 -17.14 31.30
N TRP A 321 19.52 -17.19 30.25
CA TRP A 321 18.34 -16.33 30.13
C TRP A 321 17.03 -17.10 30.07
N VAL A 322 16.77 -17.94 31.08
CA VAL A 322 15.40 -18.36 31.43
C VAL A 322 15.32 -18.58 32.95
N ARG A 323 15.04 -17.53 33.72
CA ARG A 323 14.27 -17.60 34.99
C ARG A 323 13.67 -16.22 35.31
N PRO A 324 12.38 -16.13 35.66
CA PRO A 324 11.84 -14.93 36.30
C PRO A 324 12.08 -14.98 37.81
N ALA A 325 12.63 -13.90 38.37
CA ALA A 325 12.55 -13.56 39.79
C ALA A 325 11.98 -12.14 39.83
N GLY A 326 11.03 -11.76 40.66
CA GLY A 326 10.40 -12.31 41.84
C GLY A 326 9.85 -11.09 42.58
N LEU A 327 8.57 -11.14 42.96
CA LEU A 327 7.93 -10.07 43.74
C LEU A 327 8.70 -9.80 45.05
N GLN A 328 8.90 -8.53 45.40
CA GLN A 328 9.06 -8.12 46.80
C GLN A 328 8.11 -6.96 47.15
N HIS A 329 7.35 -7.21 48.20
CA HIS A 329 6.50 -6.28 48.94
C HIS A 329 7.33 -5.34 49.82
N GLY A 330 6.92 -4.06 49.87
CA GLY A 330 6.64 -3.31 51.10
C GLY A 330 7.80 -2.77 51.94
N GLN A 331 7.83 -1.44 52.11
CA GLN A 331 7.82 -0.79 53.44
C GLN A 331 7.71 0.74 53.29
N TRP A 332 6.65 1.32 53.87
CA TRP A 332 6.59 2.73 54.25
C TRP A 332 6.83 2.79 55.77
N SER A 333 7.69 3.71 56.20
CA SER A 333 7.89 4.05 57.61
C SER A 333 7.75 5.57 57.77
N HIS A 334 7.08 5.92 58.87
CA HIS A 334 6.75 7.21 59.50
C HIS A 334 7.50 8.48 59.10
#